data_AF-A0AAP0R9B2-F1
#
_entry.id   AF-A0AAP0R9B2-F1
#
_cell.length_a   1.000
_cell.length_b   1.000
_cell.length_c   1.000
_cell.angle_alpha   90.00
_cell.angle_beta   90.00
_cell.angle_gamma   90.00
#
_symmetry.space_group_name_H-M   'P 1'
#
loop_
_entity.id
_entity.type
_entity.pdbx_description
1 polymer ?
#
loop_
_entity_poly.entity_id
_entity_poly.type
_entity_poly.pdbx_seq_one_letter_code
_entity_poly.pdbx_strand_id
1 'polypeptide(L)'
;MATTRYVGRVVNRADPKKQNFPVLEGQPVAQEHAEAAFEAQERLQNNIKVLKTEFKIYRWNPEFPNIKPYLKSYYVDLTTCGPMEENSSLSYRRSCREGTCGSCAMNIDGTNTVACLRPIDAHTTKPTIITPLPHMFVVRDLVVDLTNFYHPYKTIEPWLKAKKPPEDGREYRQSHMQTERS
;
A
#
# COMPACT_ATOMS: atom_id res chain seq x y z
N MET A 1 -35.73 -35.00 38.66
CA MET A 1 -34.92 -35.10 37.42
C MET A 1 -34.28 -33.75 37.16
N ALA A 2 -33.02 -33.74 36.70
CA ALA A 2 -32.32 -32.58 36.11
C ALA A 2 -32.97 -32.21 34.75
N THR A 3 -32.65 -31.17 33.95
CA THR A 3 -31.70 -30.02 33.86
C THR A 3 -32.33 -29.07 32.80
N THR A 4 -31.98 -27.79 32.58
CA THR A 4 -31.27 -26.71 33.30
C THR A 4 -31.63 -25.38 32.57
N ARG A 5 -31.64 -24.23 33.27
CA ARG A 5 -31.78 -22.90 32.61
C ARG A 5 -30.42 -22.43 32.09
N TYR A 6 -30.32 -22.09 30.80
CA TYR A 6 -29.13 -21.42 30.25
C TYR A 6 -29.31 -19.89 30.33
N VAL A 7 -28.57 -19.25 31.22
CA VAL A 7 -28.49 -17.78 31.35
C VAL A 7 -27.05 -17.37 31.04
N GLY A 8 -26.87 -16.40 30.15
CA GLY A 8 -25.54 -16.05 29.65
C GLY A 8 -25.45 -14.67 29.00
N ARG A 9 -25.79 -13.61 29.75
CA ARG A 9 -25.53 -12.22 29.31
C ARG A 9 -25.19 -11.28 30.46
N VAL A 10 -23.98 -11.41 31.00
CA VAL A 10 -23.24 -10.28 31.62
C VAL A 10 -21.75 -10.48 31.30
N VAL A 11 -21.18 -9.63 30.45
CA VAL A 11 -19.73 -9.41 30.40
C VAL A 11 -19.54 -7.92 30.66
N ASN A 12 -19.28 -7.58 31.93
CA ASN A 12 -18.92 -6.23 32.31
C ASN A 12 -17.53 -5.90 31.76
N ARG A 13 -17.36 -4.68 31.23
CA ARG A 13 -16.04 -4.10 31.01
C ARG A 13 -15.40 -3.87 32.38
N ALA A 14 -14.31 -4.57 32.67
CA ALA A 14 -13.46 -4.35 33.83
C ALA A 14 -11.98 -4.33 33.41
N ASP A 15 -11.15 -3.62 34.17
CA ASP A 15 -9.78 -3.27 33.79
C ASP A 15 -8.88 -4.46 33.43
N PRO A 16 -8.02 -4.34 32.40
CA PRO A 16 -7.24 -5.45 31.86
C PRO A 16 -6.17 -6.02 32.82
N LYS A 17 -5.94 -5.39 33.99
CA LYS A 17 -4.89 -5.78 34.94
C LYS A 17 -5.38 -6.52 36.20
N LYS A 18 -6.69 -6.75 36.36
CA LYS A 18 -7.24 -7.57 37.46
C LYS A 18 -8.53 -8.29 37.05
N GLN A 19 -8.40 -9.32 36.21
CA GLN A 19 -9.47 -10.30 36.04
C GLN A 19 -9.24 -11.47 36.99
N ASN A 20 -9.73 -11.35 38.23
CA ASN A 20 -9.88 -12.53 39.08
C ASN A 20 -10.83 -13.49 38.37
N PHE A 21 -10.40 -14.74 38.14
CA PHE A 21 -11.22 -15.81 37.57
C PHE A 21 -11.95 -16.55 38.70
N PRO A 22 -13.18 -16.15 39.11
CA PRO A 22 -13.75 -16.61 40.38
C PRO A 22 -14.24 -18.07 40.29
N VAL A 23 -14.41 -18.57 39.07
CA VAL A 23 -14.77 -19.96 38.75
C VAL A 23 -13.55 -20.90 38.91
N LEU A 24 -12.33 -20.38 38.96
CA LEU A 24 -11.09 -21.15 39.06
C LEU A 24 -10.46 -21.10 40.47
N GLU A 25 -11.16 -20.52 41.44
CA GLU A 25 -10.70 -20.45 42.83
C GLU A 25 -10.48 -21.87 43.40
N GLY A 26 -9.26 -22.13 43.87
CA GLY A 26 -8.83 -23.46 44.35
C GLY A 26 -8.17 -24.36 43.30
N GLN A 27 -8.06 -23.95 42.04
CA GLN A 27 -7.35 -24.70 40.99
C GLN A 27 -6.16 -23.90 40.42
N PRO A 28 -4.97 -23.95 41.06
CA PRO A 28 -3.84 -23.08 40.70
C PRO A 28 -3.35 -23.30 39.25
N VAL A 29 -3.30 -24.54 38.78
CA VAL A 29 -2.90 -24.87 37.40
C VAL A 29 -3.90 -24.32 36.36
N ALA A 30 -5.19 -24.29 36.69
CA ALA A 30 -6.20 -23.73 35.81
C ALA A 30 -6.12 -22.20 35.74
N GLN A 31 -5.77 -21.54 36.85
CA GLN A 31 -5.51 -20.10 36.90
C GLN A 31 -4.28 -19.73 36.05
N GLU A 32 -3.15 -20.46 36.20
CA GLU A 32 -1.94 -20.26 35.40
C GLU A 32 -2.21 -20.41 33.89
N HIS A 33 -2.96 -21.44 33.49
CA HIS A 33 -3.37 -21.59 32.08
C HIS A 33 -4.30 -20.47 31.58
N ALA A 34 -5.20 -19.95 32.43
CA ALA A 34 -6.09 -18.85 32.08
C ALA A 34 -5.31 -17.52 31.92
N GLU A 35 -4.36 -17.25 32.81
CA GLU A 35 -3.46 -16.10 32.73
C GLU A 35 -2.56 -16.18 31.48
N ALA A 36 -1.94 -17.32 31.22
CA ALA A 36 -1.11 -17.54 30.02
C ALA A 36 -1.92 -17.40 28.72
N ALA A 37 -3.16 -17.89 28.69
CA ALA A 37 -4.07 -17.71 27.56
C ALA A 37 -4.45 -16.23 27.37
N PHE A 38 -4.73 -15.51 28.46
CA PHE A 38 -5.06 -14.08 28.41
C PHE A 38 -3.86 -13.24 27.95
N GLU A 39 -2.65 -13.51 28.43
CA GLU A 39 -1.43 -12.89 27.93
C GLU A 39 -1.20 -13.17 26.43
N ALA A 40 -1.39 -14.41 25.99
CA ALA A 40 -1.28 -14.75 24.57
C ALA A 40 -2.32 -13.97 23.73
N GLN A 41 -3.53 -13.79 24.26
CA GLN A 41 -4.62 -13.06 23.62
C GLN A 41 -4.39 -11.54 23.63
N GLU A 42 -3.80 -10.97 24.68
CA GLU A 42 -3.38 -9.56 24.73
C GLU A 42 -2.19 -9.29 23.79
N ARG A 43 -1.20 -10.20 23.73
CA ARG A 43 -0.10 -10.15 22.75
C ARG A 43 -0.63 -10.19 21.32
N LEU A 44 -1.61 -11.06 21.03
CA LEU A 44 -2.32 -11.11 19.75
C LEU A 44 -3.06 -9.79 19.44
N GLN A 45 -3.83 -9.23 20.38
CA GLN A 45 -4.52 -7.96 20.19
C GLN A 45 -3.56 -6.78 19.97
N ASN A 46 -2.45 -6.73 20.70
CA ASN A 46 -1.41 -5.72 20.52
C ASN A 46 -0.72 -5.87 19.16
N ASN A 47 -0.40 -7.09 18.71
CA ASN A 47 0.12 -7.33 17.36
C ASN A 47 -0.88 -6.90 16.27
N ILE A 48 -2.18 -7.19 16.41
CA ILE A 48 -3.22 -6.71 15.48
C ILE A 48 -3.29 -5.19 15.48
N LYS A 49 -3.10 -4.54 16.64
CA LYS A 49 -3.09 -3.07 16.76
C LYS A 49 -1.89 -2.42 16.07
N VAL A 50 -0.78 -3.14 15.91
CA VAL A 50 0.41 -2.69 15.13
C VAL A 50 0.15 -2.71 13.61
N LEU A 51 -0.78 -3.55 13.11
CA LEU A 51 -1.09 -3.67 11.68
C LEU A 51 -1.92 -2.50 11.10
N LYS A 52 -2.10 -1.42 11.86
CA LYS A 52 -2.74 -0.17 11.41
C LYS A 52 -1.67 0.87 11.06
N THR A 53 -1.19 0.81 9.82
CA THR A 53 -0.14 1.69 9.30
C THR A 53 -0.69 3.07 8.94
N GLU A 54 0.04 4.13 9.27
CA GLU A 54 -0.26 5.50 8.85
C GLU A 54 0.41 5.82 7.49
N PHE A 55 -0.39 6.31 6.55
CA PHE A 55 0.07 6.84 5.27
C PHE A 55 -0.20 8.35 5.18
N LYS A 56 0.85 9.14 4.97
CA LYS A 56 0.77 10.59 4.74
C LYS A 56 0.82 10.87 3.25
N ILE A 57 -0.33 11.13 2.66
CA ILE A 57 -0.49 11.27 1.21
C ILE A 57 -0.61 12.74 0.84
N TYR A 58 0.17 13.18 -0.15
CA TYR A 58 0.04 14.50 -0.77
C TYR A 58 -1.35 14.66 -1.42
N ARG A 59 -2.05 15.74 -1.05
CA ARG A 59 -3.35 16.13 -1.58
C ARG A 59 -3.28 17.51 -2.20
N TRP A 60 -3.82 17.63 -3.43
CA TRP A 60 -4.02 18.91 -4.10
C TRP A 60 -5.08 18.76 -5.20
N ASN A 61 -5.97 19.74 -5.32
CA ASN A 61 -7.04 19.71 -6.31
C ASN A 61 -7.12 21.08 -7.04
N PRO A 62 -6.96 21.13 -8.38
CA PRO A 62 -7.06 22.37 -9.13
C PRO A 62 -8.46 23.03 -9.07
N GLU A 63 -9.51 22.28 -8.73
CA GLU A 63 -10.87 22.80 -8.52
C GLU A 63 -10.96 23.79 -7.34
N PHE A 64 -10.02 23.72 -6.39
CA PHE A 64 -9.99 24.57 -5.19
C PHE A 64 -8.65 25.31 -5.07
N PRO A 65 -8.35 26.26 -5.97
CA PRO A 65 -7.02 26.88 -6.09
C PRO A 65 -6.56 27.65 -4.85
N ASN A 66 -7.50 28.07 -3.99
CA ASN A 66 -7.21 28.74 -2.72
C ASN A 66 -6.63 27.78 -1.65
N ILE A 67 -6.73 26.46 -1.85
CA ILE A 67 -6.21 25.45 -0.92
C ILE A 67 -4.80 25.07 -1.38
N LYS A 68 -3.79 25.46 -0.59
CA LYS A 68 -2.39 25.05 -0.80
C LYS A 68 -2.27 23.52 -0.65
N PRO A 69 -1.35 22.86 -1.39
CA PRO A 69 -1.08 21.44 -1.21
C PRO A 69 -0.75 21.08 0.23
N TYR A 70 -1.22 19.92 0.68
CA TYR A 70 -1.04 19.46 2.06
C TYR A 70 -0.86 17.94 2.14
N LEU A 71 -0.25 17.47 3.21
CA LEU A 71 -0.21 16.04 3.54
C LEU A 71 -1.45 15.68 4.37
N LYS A 72 -2.18 14.65 3.95
CA LYS A 72 -3.30 14.08 4.72
C LYS A 72 -2.96 12.69 5.20
N SER A 73 -3.08 12.47 6.51
CA SER A 73 -2.92 11.15 7.12
C SER A 73 -4.13 10.25 6.85
N TYR A 74 -3.85 8.99 6.52
CA TYR A 74 -4.82 7.89 6.40
C TYR A 74 -4.31 6.72 7.24
N TYR A 75 -5.17 6.11 8.04
CA TYR A 75 -4.84 4.91 8.81
C TYR A 75 -5.47 3.72 8.10
N VAL A 76 -4.65 2.79 7.62
CA VAL A 76 -5.10 1.62 6.86
C VAL A 76 -4.81 0.37 7.67
N ASP A 77 -5.83 -0.48 7.82
CA ASP A 77 -5.69 -1.80 8.45
C ASP A 77 -5.22 -2.80 7.40
N LEU A 78 -3.96 -3.25 7.51
CA LEU A 78 -3.36 -4.15 6.52
C LEU A 78 -4.00 -5.55 6.50
N THR A 79 -4.76 -5.93 7.53
CA THR A 79 -5.48 -7.21 7.55
C THR A 79 -6.79 -7.17 6.77
N THR A 80 -7.41 -5.99 6.70
CA THR A 80 -8.74 -5.78 6.08
C THR A 80 -8.61 -5.16 4.68
N CYS A 81 -7.47 -4.54 4.38
CA CYS A 81 -7.14 -3.96 3.08
C CYS A 81 -7.03 -5.04 1.98
N GLY A 82 -8.16 -5.42 1.39
CA GLY A 82 -8.18 -6.13 0.12
C GLY A 82 -7.48 -5.32 -0.99
N PRO A 83 -7.08 -5.95 -2.11
CA PRO A 83 -6.26 -5.30 -3.14
C PRO A 83 -6.90 -4.11 -3.86
N MET A 84 -8.18 -3.77 -3.58
CA MET A 84 -8.96 -2.73 -4.26
C MET A 84 -10.04 -2.05 -3.38
N GLU A 85 -9.76 -1.66 -2.14
CA GLU A 85 -10.65 -0.72 -1.42
C GLU A 85 -10.52 0.71 -2.00
N GLU A 86 -11.46 1.11 -2.86
CA GLU A 86 -11.41 2.41 -3.53
C GLU A 86 -11.95 3.54 -2.67
N ASN A 87 -11.05 4.21 -1.96
CA ASN A 87 -11.31 5.56 -1.44
C ASN A 87 -11.45 6.55 -2.59
N SER A 88 -12.68 6.70 -3.11
CA SER A 88 -13.07 7.46 -4.31
C SER A 88 -12.62 8.92 -4.38
N SER A 89 -12.09 9.48 -3.30
CA SER A 89 -11.58 10.86 -3.25
C SER A 89 -10.13 11.05 -3.71
N LEU A 90 -9.30 10.00 -3.79
CA LEU A 90 -7.86 10.12 -4.08
C LEU A 90 -7.55 9.83 -5.56
N SER A 91 -6.92 10.79 -6.26
CA SER A 91 -6.49 10.61 -7.65
C SER A 91 -5.05 10.10 -7.76
N TYR A 92 -4.86 8.98 -8.46
CA TYR A 92 -3.54 8.41 -8.79
C TYR A 92 -3.63 7.58 -10.09
N ARG A 93 -2.50 7.30 -10.74
CA ARG A 93 -2.44 6.45 -11.93
C ARG A 93 -2.04 5.01 -11.55
N ARG A 94 -2.68 4.03 -12.20
CA ARG A 94 -2.39 2.59 -12.07
C ARG A 94 -2.79 1.85 -13.36
N SER A 95 -2.09 0.76 -13.69
CA SER A 95 -2.41 -0.13 -14.82
C SER A 95 -2.00 -1.58 -14.48
N CYS A 96 -0.81 -2.04 -14.88
CA CYS A 96 -0.46 -3.48 -14.85
C CYS A 96 -0.24 -4.11 -13.46
N ARG A 97 0.02 -3.32 -12.41
CA ARG A 97 0.35 -3.78 -11.04
C ARG A 97 1.60 -4.67 -10.88
N GLU A 98 2.35 -4.90 -11.95
CA GLU A 98 3.55 -5.76 -12.00
C GLU A 98 4.84 -4.97 -12.27
N GLY A 99 4.80 -3.64 -12.16
CA GLY A 99 5.94 -2.73 -12.38
C GLY A 99 6.21 -2.36 -13.84
N THR A 100 5.96 -3.28 -14.80
CA THR A 100 6.34 -3.15 -16.22
C THR A 100 5.89 -1.86 -16.90
N CYS A 101 4.69 -1.35 -16.60
CA CYS A 101 4.12 -0.20 -17.30
C CYS A 101 4.52 1.18 -16.75
N GLY A 102 5.22 1.26 -15.61
CA GLY A 102 5.59 2.53 -14.96
C GLY A 102 4.43 3.43 -14.46
N SER A 103 3.17 3.11 -14.74
CA SER A 103 2.01 4.01 -14.52
C SER A 103 1.80 4.50 -13.09
N CYS A 104 2.26 3.75 -12.09
CA CYS A 104 2.15 4.10 -10.66
C CYS A 104 3.49 4.59 -10.06
N ALA A 105 4.36 5.17 -10.89
CA ALA A 105 5.57 5.83 -10.42
C ALA A 105 5.23 7.06 -9.55
N MET A 106 5.77 7.09 -8.34
CA MET A 106 5.60 8.16 -7.36
C MET A 106 6.78 8.15 -6.37
N ASN A 107 6.87 9.16 -5.51
CA ASN A 107 7.90 9.20 -4.47
C ASN A 107 7.33 8.65 -3.15
N ILE A 108 7.96 7.60 -2.63
CA ILE A 108 7.58 6.92 -1.38
C ILE A 108 8.79 6.97 -0.43
N ASP A 109 8.60 7.59 0.73
CA ASP A 109 9.64 7.79 1.76
C ASP A 109 10.93 8.45 1.20
N GLY A 110 10.77 9.41 0.28
CA GLY A 110 11.88 10.10 -0.38
C GLY A 110 12.44 9.37 -1.60
N THR A 111 12.06 8.11 -1.85
CA THR A 111 12.56 7.30 -2.98
C THR A 111 11.57 7.27 -4.14
N ASN A 112 12.02 7.59 -5.35
CA ASN A 112 11.20 7.44 -6.57
C ASN A 112 11.07 5.94 -6.93
N THR A 113 9.85 5.42 -6.94
CA THR A 113 9.60 3.99 -7.22
C THR A 113 8.21 3.77 -7.84
N VAL A 114 7.97 2.59 -8.40
CA VAL A 114 6.63 2.16 -8.81
C VAL A 114 5.90 1.57 -7.61
N ALA A 115 4.79 2.20 -7.19
CA ALA A 115 4.09 1.85 -5.96
C ALA A 115 3.65 0.38 -5.90
N CYS A 116 3.33 -0.23 -7.04
CA CYS A 116 2.91 -1.64 -7.11
C CYS A 116 4.02 -2.67 -6.79
N LEU A 117 5.31 -2.29 -6.83
CA LEU A 117 6.41 -3.18 -6.41
C LEU A 117 6.98 -2.81 -5.03
N ARG A 118 6.52 -1.73 -4.41
CA ARG A 118 7.02 -1.30 -3.09
C ARG A 118 6.28 -2.08 -2.00
N PRO A 119 6.92 -3.02 -1.28
CA PRO A 119 6.28 -3.67 -0.14
C PRO A 119 6.01 -2.64 0.95
N ILE A 120 4.88 -2.80 1.66
CA ILE A 120 4.55 -2.04 2.87
C ILE A 120 5.28 -2.69 4.04
N ASP A 121 5.96 -1.88 4.85
CA ASP A 121 6.53 -2.33 6.12
C ASP A 121 5.43 -2.33 7.19
N ALA A 122 4.98 -3.52 7.59
CA ALA A 122 3.94 -3.70 8.59
C ALA A 122 4.43 -3.58 10.04
N HIS A 123 5.75 -3.44 10.27
CA HIS A 123 6.36 -3.43 11.60
C HIS A 123 6.92 -2.04 12.00
N THR A 124 6.89 -1.07 11.09
CA THR A 124 7.33 0.30 11.39
C THR A 124 6.24 1.13 12.04
N THR A 125 6.61 1.88 13.09
CA THR A 125 5.75 2.91 13.71
C THR A 125 5.82 4.25 12.96
N LYS A 126 6.67 4.36 11.93
CA LYS A 126 6.83 5.61 11.15
C LYS A 126 5.75 5.69 10.07
N PRO A 127 5.13 6.86 9.86
CA PRO A 127 4.17 7.03 8.77
C PRO A 127 4.89 7.01 7.42
N THR A 128 4.39 6.20 6.49
CA THR A 128 4.89 6.19 5.09
C THR A 128 4.43 7.46 4.39
N ILE A 129 5.36 8.21 3.80
CA ILE A 129 5.08 9.47 3.11
C ILE A 129 5.00 9.21 1.61
N ILE A 130 3.86 9.53 0.99
CA ILE A 130 3.61 9.36 -0.44
C ILE A 130 3.40 10.73 -1.08
N THR A 131 4.26 11.06 -2.04
CA THR A 131 4.25 12.33 -2.78
C THR A 131 4.33 12.08 -4.30
N PRO A 132 3.85 13.01 -5.14
CA PRO A 132 4.02 12.91 -6.59
C PRO A 132 5.51 12.88 -6.97
N LEU A 133 5.83 12.46 -8.20
CA LEU A 133 7.21 12.48 -8.69
C LEU A 133 7.79 13.91 -8.63
N PRO A 134 9.03 14.06 -8.11
CA PRO A 134 9.69 15.37 -8.06
C PRO A 134 9.98 15.90 -9.47
N HIS A 135 10.07 17.22 -9.59
CA HIS A 135 10.32 17.95 -10.84
C HIS A 135 9.25 17.80 -11.95
N MET A 136 8.10 17.19 -11.65
CA MET A 136 6.93 17.15 -12.54
C MET A 136 5.83 18.11 -12.07
N PHE A 137 5.02 18.62 -13.00
CA PHE A 137 3.83 19.37 -12.64
C PHE A 137 2.73 18.43 -12.16
N VAL A 138 2.09 18.76 -11.03
CA VAL A 138 0.97 18.00 -10.49
C VAL A 138 -0.32 18.43 -11.20
N VAL A 139 -1.12 17.46 -11.61
CA VAL A 139 -2.46 17.66 -12.21
C VAL A 139 -3.55 17.53 -11.15
N ARG A 140 -3.48 16.51 -10.29
CA ARG A 140 -4.38 16.29 -9.13
C ARG A 140 -3.79 15.22 -8.22
N ASP A 141 -3.71 15.49 -6.91
CA ASP A 141 -3.14 14.59 -5.90
C ASP A 141 -1.79 13.97 -6.32
N LEU A 142 -1.75 12.67 -6.67
CA LEU A 142 -0.54 11.96 -7.09
C LEU A 142 -0.39 11.87 -8.62
N VAL A 143 -1.35 12.39 -9.39
CA VAL A 143 -1.30 12.43 -10.86
C VAL A 143 -0.41 13.57 -11.32
N VAL A 144 0.66 13.23 -12.05
CA VAL A 144 1.58 14.21 -12.67
C VAL A 144 1.39 14.30 -14.18
N ASP A 145 1.71 15.47 -14.73
CA ASP A 145 1.86 15.67 -16.16
C ASP A 145 3.20 15.10 -16.64
N LEU A 146 3.15 14.33 -17.73
CA LEU A 146 4.31 13.71 -18.38
C LEU A 146 4.63 14.37 -19.73
N THR A 147 3.92 15.43 -20.12
CA THR A 147 4.12 16.12 -21.40
C THR A 147 5.56 16.63 -21.55
N ASN A 148 6.10 17.26 -20.50
CA ASN A 148 7.49 17.73 -20.47
C ASN A 148 8.52 16.59 -20.46
N PHE A 149 8.17 15.42 -19.92
CA PHE A 149 9.03 14.23 -19.95
C PHE A 149 9.12 13.63 -21.35
N TYR A 150 7.97 13.50 -22.05
CA TYR A 150 7.93 12.93 -23.39
C TYR A 150 8.36 13.89 -24.51
N HIS A 151 8.42 15.21 -24.26
CA HIS A 151 8.86 16.17 -25.26
C HIS A 151 10.29 15.90 -25.79
N PRO A 152 11.35 15.80 -24.95
CA PRO A 152 12.69 15.46 -25.42
C PRO A 152 12.78 14.02 -25.99
N TYR A 153 11.96 13.09 -25.47
CA TYR A 153 11.89 11.74 -26.01
C TYR A 153 11.36 11.71 -27.46
N LYS A 154 10.50 12.65 -27.86
CA LYS A 154 10.07 12.79 -29.25
C LYS A 154 11.16 13.40 -30.13
N THR A 155 11.96 14.35 -29.62
CA THR A 155 13.00 15.03 -30.43
C THR A 155 14.18 14.14 -30.83
N ILE A 156 14.44 13.04 -30.10
CA ILE A 156 15.47 12.05 -30.50
C ILE A 156 15.00 11.12 -31.62
N GLU A 157 13.72 11.20 -32.03
CA GLU A 157 13.09 10.38 -33.07
C GLU A 157 13.35 8.86 -32.88
N PRO A 158 12.85 8.26 -31.78
CA PRO A 158 13.25 6.93 -31.32
C PRO A 158 12.53 5.80 -32.08
N TRP A 159 12.64 5.82 -33.40
CA TRP A 159 12.09 4.83 -34.32
C TRP A 159 13.13 4.46 -35.39
N LEU A 160 12.93 3.30 -36.03
CA LEU A 160 13.86 2.82 -37.06
C LEU A 160 13.81 3.71 -38.31
N LYS A 161 14.94 4.38 -38.60
CA LYS A 161 15.11 5.22 -39.80
C LYS A 161 15.77 4.42 -40.94
N ALA A 162 14.98 3.64 -41.67
CA ALA A 162 15.46 2.86 -42.81
C ALA A 162 15.69 3.74 -44.06
N LYS A 163 16.83 3.57 -44.74
CA LYS A 163 17.17 4.29 -45.99
C LYS A 163 16.72 3.59 -47.28
N LYS A 164 16.49 2.27 -47.22
CA LYS A 164 16.09 1.41 -48.34
C LYS A 164 15.10 0.35 -47.83
N PRO A 165 14.13 -0.11 -48.64
CA PRO A 165 13.36 -1.32 -48.35
C PRO A 165 14.28 -2.57 -48.33
N PRO A 166 13.84 -3.68 -47.72
CA PRO A 166 14.61 -4.93 -47.73
C PRO A 166 14.67 -5.53 -49.14
N GLU A 167 15.82 -6.11 -49.50
CA GLU A 167 16.13 -6.54 -50.87
C GLU A 167 15.16 -7.63 -51.40
N ASP A 168 14.77 -8.57 -50.53
CA ASP A 168 13.81 -9.64 -50.85
C ASP A 168 12.33 -9.20 -50.78
N GLY A 169 12.05 -7.93 -50.43
CA GLY A 169 10.69 -7.43 -50.20
C GLY A 169 9.97 -8.00 -48.96
N ARG A 170 10.70 -8.69 -48.06
CA ARG A 170 10.20 -9.30 -46.82
C ARG A 170 10.70 -8.56 -45.57
N GLU A 171 11.32 -9.25 -44.63
CA GLU A 171 11.97 -8.69 -43.44
C GLU A 171 13.42 -8.21 -43.71
N TYR A 172 13.93 -7.33 -42.83
CA TYR A 172 15.36 -7.02 -42.77
C TYR A 172 16.11 -8.13 -42.03
N ARG A 173 16.96 -8.88 -42.73
CA ARG A 173 17.78 -9.92 -42.09
C ARG A 173 18.82 -9.29 -41.15
N GLN A 174 18.87 -9.75 -39.90
CA GLN A 174 19.91 -9.44 -38.93
C GLN A 174 20.66 -10.71 -38.55
N SER A 175 21.96 -10.60 -38.26
CA SER A 175 22.74 -11.70 -37.69
C SER A 175 22.48 -11.85 -36.18
N HIS A 176 22.77 -13.03 -35.63
CA HIS A 176 22.59 -13.31 -34.20
C HIS A 176 23.32 -12.28 -33.31
N MET A 177 24.58 -11.97 -33.63
CA MET A 177 25.38 -10.97 -32.91
C MET A 177 24.84 -9.53 -33.01
N GLN A 178 23.99 -9.22 -33.99
CA GLN A 178 23.29 -7.92 -34.06
C GLN A 178 22.02 -7.95 -33.19
N THR A 179 21.31 -9.09 -33.18
CA THR A 179 20.10 -9.28 -32.36
C THR A 179 20.43 -9.25 -30.86
N GLU A 180 21.51 -9.88 -30.42
CA GLU A 180 21.98 -9.88 -29.02
C GLU A 180 22.48 -8.50 -28.52
N ARG A 181 22.62 -7.52 -29.42
CA ARG A 181 23.09 -6.16 -29.13
C ARG A 181 22.02 -5.09 -29.40
N SER A 182 20.79 -5.51 -29.69
CA SER A 182 19.63 -4.65 -29.94
C SER A 182 18.79 -4.45 -28.67
#